data_AF-A0A920R5N3-F1
#
_entry.id   AF-A0A920R5N3-F1
#
_cell.length_a   1.000
_cell.length_b   1.000
_cell.length_c   1.000
_cell.angle_alpha   90.00
_cell.angle_beta   90.00
_cell.angle_gamma   90.00
#
_symmetry.space_group_name_H-M   'P 1'
#
loop_
_entity.id
_entity.type
_entity.pdbx_description
1 polymer ?
#
loop_
_entity_poly.entity_id
_entity_poly.type
_entity_poly.pdbx_seq_one_letter_code
_entity_poly.pdbx_strand_id
1 'polypeptide(L)'
;MNYGGKNKDKIDDKILQRYHQSRQLINGVVEVNPTQHSLSERIDGVVLNRWLGVPIFLLMIYLMFTVAVNVGAVFIDFFDILFAAVLVDGTTWFPEQISMPAVVITLLAQGVGGGITLVATFIPVIGFLYLCLSFLEDSGYMSRAAFVIDRVMSGIGLPGNAFVPLIVGFLGAMYRR
;
A
#
# COMPACT_ATOMS: atom_id res chain seq x y z
N MET A 1 38.73 39.46 37.77
CA MET A 1 37.50 38.64 37.96
C MET A 1 37.49 37.49 36.96
N ASN A 2 37.73 36.26 37.41
CA ASN A 2 37.63 35.05 36.57
C ASN A 2 36.64 34.09 37.24
N TYR A 3 35.34 34.33 37.02
CA TYR A 3 34.24 33.57 37.62
C TYR A 3 33.55 32.61 36.63
N GLY A 4 34.10 32.43 35.41
CA GLY A 4 33.44 31.65 34.34
C GLY A 4 34.00 30.25 34.06
N GLY A 5 35.26 29.98 34.41
CA GLY A 5 35.93 28.71 34.05
C GLY A 5 35.58 27.51 34.96
N LYS A 6 35.68 27.68 36.28
CA LYS A 6 35.54 26.56 37.24
C LYS A 6 34.15 25.91 37.31
N ASN A 7 33.10 26.57 36.81
CA ASN A 7 31.74 26.02 36.86
C ASN A 7 31.42 25.13 35.66
N LYS A 8 32.09 25.34 34.51
CA LYS A 8 31.88 24.54 33.29
C LYS A 8 32.51 23.15 33.43
N ASP A 9 33.75 23.11 33.94
CA ASP A 9 34.45 21.85 34.22
C ASP A 9 33.70 20.98 35.24
N LYS A 10 33.10 21.60 36.27
CA LYS A 10 32.27 20.89 37.26
C LYS A 10 30.94 20.36 36.69
N ILE A 11 30.40 21.00 35.65
CA ILE A 11 29.17 20.55 34.99
C ILE A 11 29.50 19.40 34.04
N ASP A 12 30.61 19.48 33.30
CA ASP A 12 31.07 18.42 32.41
C ASP A 12 31.44 17.15 33.20
N ASP A 13 32.12 17.28 34.36
CA ASP A 13 32.40 16.17 35.26
C ASP A 13 31.13 15.49 35.80
N LYS A 14 30.09 16.28 36.11
CA LYS A 14 28.79 15.75 36.55
C LYS A 14 28.04 15.02 35.43
N ILE A 15 28.13 15.51 34.19
CA ILE A 15 27.51 14.87 33.02
C ILE A 15 28.22 13.56 32.70
N LEU A 16 29.55 13.53 32.79
CA LEU A 16 30.37 12.34 32.60
C LEU A 16 30.04 11.26 33.65
N GLN A 17 29.92 11.64 34.93
CA GLN A 17 29.52 10.69 35.99
C GLN A 17 28.15 10.06 35.74
N ARG A 18 27.16 10.84 35.28
CA ARG A 18 25.83 10.30 34.94
C ARG A 18 25.88 9.39 33.73
N TYR A 19 26.68 9.73 32.71
CA TYR A 19 26.91 8.87 31.55
C TYR A 19 27.50 7.50 31.94
N HIS A 20 28.46 7.48 32.87
CA HIS A 20 29.05 6.23 33.35
C HIS A 20 28.05 5.40 34.17
N GLN A 21 27.22 6.01 35.00
CA GLN A 21 26.17 5.31 35.76
C GLN A 21 25.11 4.68 34.86
N SER A 22 24.62 5.41 33.85
CA SER A 22 23.65 4.87 32.90
C SER A 22 24.20 3.70 32.10
N ARG A 23 25.50 3.72 31.76
CA ARG A 23 26.14 2.65 30.97
C ARG A 23 26.38 1.38 31.79
N GLN A 24 26.62 1.50 33.09
CA GLN A 24 26.75 0.37 34.00
C GLN A 24 25.43 -0.38 34.22
N LEU A 25 24.29 0.32 34.20
CA LEU A 25 22.96 -0.29 34.30
C LEU A 25 22.54 -1.05 33.02
N ILE A 26 23.07 -0.65 31.86
CA ILE A 26 22.77 -1.30 30.57
C ILE A 26 23.60 -2.59 30.38
N ASN A 27 24.85 -2.62 30.87
CA ASN A 27 25.78 -3.74 30.65
C ASN A 27 25.38 -5.06 31.35
N GLY A 28 24.41 -5.05 32.26
CA GLY A 28 23.94 -6.25 32.97
C GLY A 28 22.57 -6.77 32.52
N VAL A 29 21.87 -6.06 31.63
CA VAL A 29 20.48 -6.38 31.22
C VAL A 29 20.39 -6.74 29.74
N VAL A 30 21.40 -6.38 28.94
CA VAL A 30 21.46 -6.72 27.52
C VAL A 30 22.28 -7.99 27.35
N GLU A 31 21.62 -9.15 27.41
CA GLU A 31 22.15 -10.34 26.76
C GLU A 31 22.14 -10.08 25.26
N VAL A 32 23.30 -9.71 24.69
CA VAL A 32 23.51 -9.83 23.25
C VAL A 32 23.66 -11.32 22.97
N ASN A 33 22.52 -11.98 22.87
CA ASN A 33 22.45 -13.34 22.42
C ASN A 33 22.91 -13.32 20.95
N PRO A 34 24.00 -13.98 20.56
CA PRO A 34 24.36 -14.11 19.16
C PRO A 34 23.35 -15.09 18.56
N THR A 35 22.17 -14.58 18.21
CA THR A 35 21.13 -15.39 17.60
C THR A 35 21.60 -15.78 16.22
N GLN A 36 22.18 -16.98 16.18
CA GLN A 36 22.30 -17.92 15.08
C GLN A 36 21.75 -17.37 13.76
N HIS A 37 22.64 -17.27 12.77
CA HIS A 37 22.35 -16.95 11.37
C HIS A 37 21.00 -17.50 10.93
N SER A 38 19.97 -16.67 11.04
CA SER A 38 18.63 -17.03 10.65
C SER A 38 18.51 -16.79 9.15
N LEU A 39 17.66 -17.56 8.49
CA LEU A 39 17.35 -17.36 7.08
C LEU A 39 16.91 -15.91 6.77
N SER A 40 16.47 -15.16 7.79
CA SER A 40 16.19 -13.72 7.76
C SER A 40 17.40 -12.87 7.36
N GLU A 41 18.60 -13.12 7.89
CA GLU A 41 19.80 -12.33 7.54
C GLU A 41 20.26 -12.56 6.09
N ARG A 42 20.02 -13.77 5.57
CA ARG A 42 20.39 -14.15 4.20
C ARG A 42 19.44 -13.54 3.17
N ILE A 43 18.16 -13.45 3.53
CA ILE A 43 17.15 -12.70 2.77
C ILE A 43 17.49 -11.21 2.82
N ASP A 44 17.84 -10.69 4.00
CA ASP A 44 18.23 -9.27 4.14
C ASP A 44 19.46 -8.93 3.29
N GLY A 45 20.47 -9.81 3.15
CA GLY A 45 21.63 -9.57 2.28
C GLY A 45 21.32 -9.54 0.77
N VAL A 46 20.30 -10.29 0.32
CA VAL A 46 19.85 -10.28 -1.08
C VAL A 46 18.91 -9.09 -1.34
N VAL A 47 18.11 -8.72 -0.35
CA VAL A 47 17.17 -7.58 -0.39
C VAL A 47 17.90 -6.23 -0.24
N LEU A 48 19.02 -6.16 0.51
CA LEU A 48 19.81 -4.92 0.70
C LEU A 48 20.74 -4.60 -0.46
N ASN A 49 20.91 -5.46 -1.47
CA ASN A 49 21.78 -5.12 -2.57
C ASN A 49 21.16 -3.97 -3.39
N ARG A 50 21.89 -2.85 -3.49
CA ARG A 50 21.47 -1.56 -4.08
C ARG A 50 20.85 -1.69 -5.48
N TRP A 51 21.15 -2.76 -6.20
CA TRP A 51 20.62 -3.08 -7.53
C TRP A 51 19.44 -4.08 -7.53
N LEU A 52 19.34 -4.99 -6.55
CA LEU A 52 18.26 -5.99 -6.48
C LEU A 52 17.01 -5.49 -5.72
N GLY A 53 17.13 -4.42 -4.93
CA GLY A 53 15.99 -3.88 -4.17
C GLY A 53 14.81 -3.45 -5.05
N VAL A 54 15.06 -2.80 -6.20
CA VAL A 54 14.00 -2.35 -7.13
C VAL A 54 13.32 -3.54 -7.86
N PRO A 55 14.05 -4.50 -8.46
CA PRO A 55 13.45 -5.70 -9.06
C PRO A 55 12.66 -6.56 -8.07
N ILE A 56 13.20 -6.80 -6.88
CA ILE A 56 12.50 -7.55 -5.83
C ILE A 56 11.23 -6.79 -5.42
N PHE A 57 11.32 -5.46 -5.36
CA PHE A 57 10.18 -4.65 -4.99
C PHE A 57 9.01 -4.82 -5.99
N LEU A 58 9.34 -4.69 -7.27
CA LEU A 58 8.41 -4.84 -8.37
C LEU A 58 7.83 -6.26 -8.46
N LEU A 59 8.67 -7.27 -8.24
CA LEU A 59 8.26 -8.67 -8.22
C LEU A 59 7.24 -8.93 -7.10
N MET A 60 7.46 -8.39 -5.91
CA MET A 60 6.54 -8.60 -4.79
C MET A 60 5.18 -7.93 -5.03
N ILE A 61 5.16 -6.70 -5.56
CA ILE A 61 3.92 -6.02 -5.95
C ILE A 61 3.21 -6.78 -7.07
N TYR A 62 3.95 -7.25 -8.07
CA TYR A 62 3.40 -8.05 -9.16
C TYR A 62 2.77 -9.35 -8.65
N LEU A 63 3.46 -10.06 -7.76
CA LEU A 63 2.98 -11.30 -7.17
C LEU A 63 1.73 -11.06 -6.31
N MET A 64 1.76 -10.01 -5.47
CA MET A 64 0.62 -9.59 -4.67
C MET A 64 -0.60 -9.27 -5.55
N PHE A 65 -0.40 -8.46 -6.60
CA PHE A 65 -1.46 -8.10 -7.54
C PHE A 65 -2.01 -9.33 -8.28
N THR A 66 -1.13 -10.20 -8.75
CA THR A 66 -1.51 -11.44 -9.44
C THR A 66 -2.34 -12.34 -8.54
N VAL A 67 -1.93 -12.52 -7.28
CA VAL A 67 -2.68 -13.32 -6.30
C VAL A 67 -4.03 -12.68 -6.01
N ALA A 68 -4.07 -11.38 -5.71
CA ALA A 68 -5.31 -10.67 -5.39
C ALA A 68 -6.34 -10.74 -6.53
N VAL A 69 -5.90 -10.50 -7.77
CA VAL A 69 -6.78 -10.56 -8.95
C VAL A 69 -7.18 -11.99 -9.27
N ASN A 70 -6.26 -12.95 -9.22
CA ASN A 70 -6.57 -14.34 -9.54
C ASN A 70 -7.57 -14.93 -8.54
N VAL A 71 -7.36 -14.71 -7.24
CA VAL A 71 -8.29 -15.14 -6.19
C VAL A 71 -9.60 -14.37 -6.31
N GLY A 72 -9.56 -13.04 -6.46
CA GLY A 72 -10.77 -12.23 -6.64
C GLY A 72 -11.59 -12.63 -7.86
N ALA A 73 -10.95 -13.04 -8.95
CA ALA A 73 -11.61 -13.50 -10.16
C ALA A 73 -12.42 -14.78 -9.96
N VAL A 74 -11.96 -15.70 -9.09
CA VAL A 74 -12.73 -16.91 -8.75
C VAL A 74 -14.08 -16.57 -8.11
N PHE A 75 -14.16 -15.43 -7.42
CA PHE A 75 -15.41 -14.96 -6.79
C PHE A 75 -16.30 -14.15 -7.72
N ILE A 76 -15.82 -13.71 -8.89
CA ILE A 76 -16.64 -12.95 -9.85
C ILE A 76 -17.87 -13.75 -10.24
N ASP A 77 -17.69 -15.01 -10.65
CA ASP A 77 -18.80 -15.86 -11.12
C ASP A 77 -19.84 -16.10 -10.01
N PHE A 78 -19.40 -16.24 -8.76
CA PHE A 78 -20.29 -16.40 -7.62
C PHE A 78 -21.16 -15.15 -7.40
N PHE A 79 -20.56 -13.96 -7.43
CA PHE A 79 -21.29 -12.70 -7.27
C PHE A 79 -22.16 -12.40 -8.49
N ASP A 80 -21.72 -12.74 -9.69
CA ASP A 80 -22.49 -12.54 -10.92
C ASP A 80 -23.80 -13.35 -10.86
N ILE A 81 -23.71 -14.66 -10.58
CA ILE A 81 -24.89 -15.52 -10.47
C ILE A 81 -25.80 -15.08 -9.32
N LEU A 82 -25.24 -14.77 -8.15
CA LEU A 82 -26.01 -14.37 -6.97
C LEU A 82 -26.80 -13.08 -7.23
N PHE A 83 -26.14 -12.04 -7.75
CA PHE A 83 -26.77 -10.75 -7.97
C PHE A 83 -27.63 -10.75 -9.24
N ALA A 84 -27.28 -11.49 -10.29
CA ALA A 84 -28.16 -11.70 -11.44
C ALA A 84 -29.47 -12.39 -11.02
N ALA A 85 -29.41 -13.47 -10.24
CA ALA A 85 -30.61 -14.16 -9.79
C ALA A 85 -31.50 -13.29 -8.89
N VAL A 86 -30.91 -12.48 -8.01
CA VAL A 86 -31.67 -11.64 -7.09
C VAL A 86 -32.18 -10.34 -7.74
N LEU A 87 -31.31 -9.63 -8.47
CA LEU A 87 -31.61 -8.29 -9.01
C LEU A 87 -32.10 -8.28 -10.44
N VAL A 88 -31.76 -9.27 -11.25
CA VAL A 88 -32.27 -9.37 -12.63
C VAL A 88 -33.51 -10.27 -12.62
N ASP A 89 -33.36 -11.54 -12.23
CA ASP A 89 -34.47 -12.50 -12.28
C ASP A 89 -35.55 -12.21 -11.23
N GLY A 90 -35.17 -11.74 -10.04
CA GLY A 90 -36.14 -11.28 -9.03
C GLY A 90 -36.95 -10.07 -9.50
N THR A 91 -36.31 -9.16 -10.25
CA THR A 91 -36.93 -7.92 -10.74
C THR A 91 -37.70 -8.11 -12.04
N THR A 92 -37.53 -9.24 -12.74
CA THR A 92 -38.44 -9.64 -13.83
C THR A 92 -39.68 -10.34 -13.27
N TRP A 93 -39.50 -11.26 -12.31
CA TRP A 93 -40.60 -12.07 -11.78
C TRP A 93 -41.64 -11.27 -10.98
N PHE A 94 -41.21 -10.30 -10.16
CA PHE A 94 -42.11 -9.53 -9.29
C PHE A 94 -43.06 -8.58 -10.07
N PRO A 95 -42.59 -7.80 -11.06
CA PRO A 95 -43.44 -6.86 -11.81
C PRO A 95 -44.29 -7.53 -12.90
N GLU A 96 -43.88 -8.70 -13.41
CA GLU A 96 -44.71 -9.49 -14.35
C GLU A 96 -46.03 -9.92 -13.71
N GLN A 97 -46.03 -10.22 -12.41
CA GLN A 97 -47.27 -10.53 -11.65
C GLN A 97 -48.24 -9.35 -11.58
N ILE A 98 -47.75 -8.11 -11.72
CA ILE A 98 -48.54 -6.87 -11.65
C ILE A 98 -48.94 -6.38 -13.07
N SER A 99 -48.61 -7.14 -14.13
CA SER A 99 -48.87 -6.76 -15.53
C SER A 99 -48.27 -5.41 -15.93
N MET A 100 -47.07 -5.09 -15.41
CA MET A 100 -46.37 -3.87 -15.81
C MET A 100 -45.92 -3.91 -17.28
N PRO A 101 -45.80 -2.76 -17.96
CA PRO A 101 -45.32 -2.71 -19.35
C PRO A 101 -43.92 -3.31 -19.48
N ALA A 102 -43.73 -4.18 -20.49
CA ALA A 102 -42.49 -4.92 -20.70
C ALA A 102 -41.23 -4.01 -20.72
N VAL A 103 -41.32 -2.82 -21.32
CA VAL A 103 -40.22 -1.83 -21.40
C VAL A 103 -39.74 -1.39 -20.02
N VAL A 104 -40.65 -1.20 -19.07
CA VAL A 104 -40.30 -0.77 -17.70
C VAL A 104 -39.58 -1.90 -16.96
N ILE A 105 -40.05 -3.15 -17.14
CA ILE A 105 -39.43 -4.34 -16.56
C ILE A 105 -38.03 -4.55 -17.12
N THR A 106 -37.85 -4.43 -18.44
CA THR A 106 -36.52 -4.58 -19.05
C THR A 106 -35.56 -3.49 -18.58
N LEU A 107 -36.02 -2.24 -18.48
CA LEU A 107 -35.19 -1.13 -18.03
C LEU A 107 -34.76 -1.28 -16.56
N LEU A 108 -35.65 -1.76 -15.68
CA LEU A 108 -35.32 -2.01 -14.28
C LEU A 108 -34.45 -3.26 -14.11
N ALA A 109 -34.82 -4.40 -14.70
CA ALA A 109 -34.09 -5.65 -14.52
C ALA A 109 -32.75 -5.65 -15.26
N GLN A 110 -32.74 -5.37 -16.56
CA GLN A 110 -31.51 -5.42 -17.37
C GLN A 110 -30.68 -4.15 -17.23
N GLY A 111 -31.32 -2.98 -17.11
CA GLY A 111 -30.63 -1.71 -16.95
C GLY A 111 -30.09 -1.53 -15.53
N VAL A 112 -30.99 -1.41 -14.55
CA VAL A 112 -30.59 -1.16 -13.15
C VAL A 112 -30.02 -2.42 -12.50
N GLY A 113 -30.74 -3.55 -12.57
CA GLY A 113 -30.32 -4.82 -11.99
C GLY A 113 -29.00 -5.32 -12.59
N GLY A 114 -28.91 -5.37 -13.91
CA GLY A 114 -27.67 -5.73 -14.62
C GLY A 114 -26.51 -4.79 -14.31
N GLY A 115 -26.77 -3.48 -14.21
CA GLY A 115 -25.76 -2.50 -13.81
C GLY A 115 -25.23 -2.71 -12.40
N ILE A 116 -26.11 -2.99 -11.43
CA ILE A 116 -25.70 -3.28 -10.04
C ILE A 116 -24.95 -4.60 -9.95
N THR A 117 -25.40 -5.64 -10.65
CA THR A 117 -24.70 -6.93 -10.74
C THR A 117 -23.27 -6.74 -11.25
N LEU A 118 -23.10 -5.96 -12.32
CA LEU A 118 -21.78 -5.64 -12.87
C LEU A 118 -20.87 -4.98 -11.82
N VAL A 119 -21.36 -3.97 -11.09
CA VAL A 119 -20.58 -3.34 -10.02
C VAL A 119 -20.30 -4.30 -8.86
N ALA A 120 -21.26 -5.16 -8.51
CA ALA A 120 -21.12 -6.13 -7.44
C ALA A 120 -20.01 -7.15 -7.69
N THR A 121 -19.78 -7.56 -8.95
CA THR A 121 -18.68 -8.46 -9.30
C THR A 121 -17.29 -7.88 -9.05
N PHE A 122 -17.13 -6.55 -8.99
CA PHE A 122 -15.86 -5.90 -8.65
C PHE A 122 -15.56 -5.87 -7.15
N ILE A 123 -16.58 -6.01 -6.29
CA ILE A 123 -16.43 -6.01 -4.83
C ILE A 123 -15.40 -7.05 -4.35
N PRO A 124 -15.47 -8.34 -4.74
CA PRO A 124 -14.48 -9.33 -4.30
C PRO A 124 -13.07 -8.96 -4.77
N VAL A 125 -12.90 -8.53 -6.04
CA VAL A 125 -11.59 -8.14 -6.58
C VAL A 125 -10.96 -7.00 -5.78
N ILE A 126 -11.75 -5.94 -5.50
CA ILE A 126 -11.29 -4.80 -4.71
C ILE A 126 -11.02 -5.22 -3.26
N GLY A 127 -11.86 -6.09 -2.69
CA GLY A 127 -11.69 -6.62 -1.34
C GLY A 127 -10.38 -7.40 -1.18
N PHE A 128 -10.05 -8.27 -2.13
CA PHE A 128 -8.78 -9.00 -2.13
C PHE A 128 -7.57 -8.09 -2.35
N LEU A 129 -7.70 -7.07 -3.21
CA LEU A 129 -6.65 -6.06 -3.35
C LEU A 129 -6.40 -5.32 -2.03
N TYR A 130 -7.45 -4.89 -1.33
CA TYR A 130 -7.32 -4.25 -0.01
C TYR A 130 -6.76 -5.19 1.05
N LEU A 131 -7.16 -6.45 1.08
CA LEU A 131 -6.61 -7.44 2.00
C LEU A 131 -5.11 -7.62 1.77
N CYS A 132 -4.69 -7.75 0.52
CA CYS A 132 -3.29 -7.84 0.16
C CYS A 132 -2.51 -6.56 0.49
N LEU A 133 -3.10 -5.38 0.29
CA LEU A 133 -2.50 -4.11 0.69
C LEU A 133 -2.35 -4.00 2.22
N SER A 134 -3.36 -4.40 2.99
CA SER A 134 -3.29 -4.46 4.45
C SER A 134 -2.17 -5.39 4.89
N PHE A 135 -2.04 -6.56 4.26
CA PHE A 135 -0.94 -7.49 4.56
C PHE A 135 0.44 -6.88 4.24
N LEU A 136 0.54 -6.11 3.15
CA LEU A 136 1.75 -5.41 2.75
C LEU A 136 2.09 -4.26 3.72
N GLU A 137 1.08 -3.57 4.23
CA GLU A 137 1.21 -2.56 5.27
C GLU A 137 1.69 -3.18 6.59
N ASP A 138 1.03 -4.24 7.06
CA ASP A 138 1.36 -4.95 8.31
C ASP A 138 2.74 -5.61 8.28
N SER A 139 3.18 -6.08 7.11
CA SER A 139 4.53 -6.65 6.92
C SER A 139 5.66 -5.62 7.04
N GLY A 140 5.33 -4.33 7.19
CA GLY A 140 6.31 -3.25 7.20
C GLY A 140 7.00 -3.05 5.84
N TYR A 141 6.53 -3.75 4.80
CA TYR A 141 7.06 -3.59 3.45
C TYR A 141 6.79 -2.19 2.91
N MET A 142 5.71 -1.53 3.34
CA MET A 142 5.43 -0.13 2.98
C MET A 142 6.57 0.82 3.40
N SER A 143 7.22 0.57 4.55
CA SER A 143 8.39 1.34 4.98
C SER A 143 9.57 1.16 4.03
N ARG A 144 9.79 -0.05 3.51
CA ARG A 144 10.85 -0.38 2.54
C ARG A 144 10.50 0.13 1.14
N ALA A 145 9.23 0.03 0.75
CA ALA A 145 8.67 0.52 -0.49
C ALA A 145 8.88 2.03 -0.65
N ALA A 146 8.66 2.80 0.42
CA ALA A 146 8.88 4.24 0.42
C ALA A 146 10.34 4.60 0.07
N PHE A 147 11.34 3.88 0.62
CA PHE A 147 12.75 4.07 0.26
C PHE A 147 13.03 3.72 -1.20
N VAL A 148 12.41 2.67 -1.73
CA VAL A 148 12.57 2.27 -3.15
C VAL A 148 11.93 3.29 -4.08
N ILE A 149 10.75 3.80 -3.75
CA ILE A 149 10.06 4.85 -4.52
C ILE A 149 10.88 6.13 -4.48
N ASP A 150 11.37 6.55 -3.32
CA ASP A 150 12.24 7.73 -3.19
C ASP A 150 13.54 7.58 -4.01
N ARG A 151 14.13 6.38 -4.05
CA ARG A 151 15.28 6.04 -4.91
C ARG A 151 14.96 6.14 -6.41
N VAL A 152 13.83 5.60 -6.86
CA VAL A 152 13.40 5.66 -8.28
C VAL A 152 13.10 7.10 -8.68
N MET A 153 12.40 7.83 -7.81
CA MET A 153 12.00 9.22 -8.03
C MET A 153 13.20 10.17 -8.02
N SER A 154 14.18 9.94 -7.14
CA SER A 154 15.46 10.65 -7.14
C SER A 154 16.36 10.29 -8.33
N GLY A 155 16.30 9.04 -8.82
CA GLY A 155 17.03 8.61 -10.03
C GLY A 155 16.48 9.21 -11.32
N ILE A 156 15.18 9.50 -11.36
CA ILE A 156 14.50 10.15 -12.50
C ILE A 156 14.56 11.70 -12.36
N GLY A 157 14.93 12.23 -11.20
CA GLY A 157 15.13 13.67 -10.97
C GLY A 157 13.83 14.50 -10.94
N LEU A 158 12.67 13.86 -10.78
CA LEU A 158 11.35 14.50 -10.87
C LEU A 158 10.57 14.37 -9.54
N PRO A 159 10.55 15.41 -8.69
CA PRO A 159 9.51 15.54 -7.68
C PRO A 159 8.17 15.85 -8.38
N GLY A 160 7.07 15.25 -7.93
CA GLY A 160 5.75 15.28 -8.57
C GLY A 160 5.14 16.67 -8.83
N ASN A 161 5.80 17.76 -8.43
CA ASN A 161 5.41 19.13 -8.71
C ASN A 161 5.89 19.69 -10.07
N ALA A 162 6.78 19.00 -10.80
CA ALA A 162 7.30 19.50 -12.10
C ALA A 162 6.53 19.00 -13.33
N PHE A 163 5.74 17.93 -13.18
CA PHE A 163 4.99 17.34 -14.29
C PHE A 163 3.78 18.20 -14.70
N VAL A 164 3.09 18.78 -13.71
CA VAL A 164 1.94 19.68 -13.93
C VAL A 164 2.37 20.96 -14.68
N PRO A 165 3.44 21.67 -14.29
CA PRO A 165 3.98 22.79 -15.06
C PRO A 165 4.39 22.44 -16.49
N LEU A 166 4.94 21.24 -16.73
CA LEU A 166 5.38 20.80 -18.06
C LEU A 166 4.20 20.56 -19.01
N ILE A 167 3.13 19.90 -18.53
CA ILE A 167 1.90 19.70 -19.31
C ILE A 167 1.22 21.05 -19.60
N VAL A 168 1.11 21.92 -18.60
CA VAL A 168 0.50 23.26 -18.76
C VAL A 168 1.32 24.13 -19.73
N GLY A 169 2.66 24.06 -19.67
CA GLY A 169 3.54 24.77 -20.59
C GLY A 169 3.45 24.24 -22.03
N PHE A 170 3.36 22.93 -22.22
CA PHE A 170 3.22 22.32 -23.55
C PHE A 170 1.86 22.62 -24.18
N LEU A 171 0.75 22.50 -23.43
CA LEU A 171 -0.57 22.90 -23.92
C LEU A 171 -0.66 24.41 -24.20
N GLY A 172 -0.09 25.24 -23.33
CA GLY A 172 -0.06 26.69 -23.52
C GLY A 172 0.76 27.14 -24.73
N ALA A 173 1.84 26.43 -25.06
CA ALA A 173 2.64 26.66 -26.26
C ALA A 173 1.95 26.17 -27.54
N MET A 174 1.22 25.06 -27.47
CA MET A 174 0.45 24.51 -28.59
C MET A 174 -0.77 25.39 -28.96
N TYR A 175 -1.41 26.04 -27.97
CA TYR A 175 -2.56 26.94 -28.18
C TYR A 175 -2.17 28.32 -28.75
N ARG A 176 -0.87 28.62 -28.88
CA ARG A 176 -0.33 29.88 -29.44
C ARG A 176 0.15 29.73 -30.89
N ARG A 177 -0.32 28.72 -31.61
CA ARG A 177 -0.23 28.57 -33.07
C ARG A 177 -1.61 28.27 -33.62
#